data_AF-A0A8J3QC32-F1
#
_entry.id   AF-A0A8J3QC32-F1
#
_cell.length_a   1.000
_cell.length_b   1.000
_cell.length_c   1.000
_cell.angle_alpha   90.00
_cell.angle_beta   90.00
_cell.angle_gamma   90.00
#
_symmetry.space_group_name_H-M   'P 1'
#
loop_
_entity.id
_entity.type
_entity.pdbx_description
1 polymer ?
#
loop_
_entity_poly.entity_id
_entity_poly.type
_entity_poly.pdbx_seq_one_letter_code
_entity_poly.pdbx_strand_id
1 'polypeptide(L)'
;MVVRNALTRVCAVAALAIMALLGSGEAAFAASSNAVTYTDKTRAGEAWFNRSAASHGGHAWFDLYDAKCDNHEVYIEYITIQDGTVADQKTFYNDGGCTTTWGKNLDSGHFAIQYRVCVDDKWWPVVDTCSGWKYDTN
;
A
#
# COMPACT_ATOMS: atom_id res chain seq x y z
N MET A 1 -75.53 10.95 33.59
CA MET A 1 -75.29 12.39 33.44
C MET A 1 -74.34 12.82 34.56
N VAL A 2 -73.03 12.76 34.34
CA VAL A 2 -72.01 13.53 35.09
C VAL A 2 -70.88 13.82 34.09
N VAL A 3 -70.50 15.09 34.02
CA VAL A 3 -69.68 15.73 33.01
C VAL A 3 -68.45 16.33 33.72
N ARG A 4 -67.31 16.30 32.99
CA ARG A 4 -66.06 17.10 33.14
C ARG A 4 -65.05 16.72 34.23
N ASN A 5 -63.83 16.49 33.77
CA ASN A 5 -62.57 17.21 34.08
C ASN A 5 -61.40 16.32 33.60
N ALA A 6 -60.30 16.77 33.00
CA ALA A 6 -59.77 18.09 32.71
C ALA A 6 -58.74 17.98 31.57
N LEU A 7 -58.49 19.13 30.96
CA LEU A 7 -57.46 19.44 29.96
C LEU A 7 -56.02 19.16 30.44
N THR A 8 -55.09 19.42 29.51
CA THR A 8 -53.65 19.72 29.63
C THR A 8 -52.77 18.47 29.49
N ARG A 9 -51.87 18.36 28.50
CA ARG A 9 -50.80 19.32 28.19
C ARG A 9 -50.38 19.28 26.72
N VAL A 10 -50.28 20.48 26.16
CA VAL A 10 -49.49 20.82 24.97
C VAL A 10 -48.01 20.75 25.34
N CYS A 11 -47.22 19.99 24.58
CA CYS A 11 -45.79 20.26 24.40
C CYS A 11 -45.44 19.94 22.95
N ALA A 12 -45.62 20.94 22.09
CA ALA A 12 -44.89 21.02 20.84
C ALA A 12 -43.49 21.53 21.17
N VAL A 13 -42.46 20.72 20.92
CA VAL A 13 -41.11 21.22 20.65
C VAL A 13 -40.63 20.51 19.40
N ALA A 14 -40.78 21.21 18.29
CA ALA A 14 -40.04 20.93 17.08
C ALA A 14 -38.56 21.18 17.37
N ALA A 15 -37.72 20.17 17.23
CA ALA A 15 -36.27 20.32 17.27
C ALA A 15 -35.68 19.72 15.99
N LEU A 16 -34.83 20.55 15.39
CA LEU A 16 -34.26 20.49 14.05
C LEU A 16 -33.74 19.11 13.61
N ALA A 17 -33.95 18.83 12.32
CA ALA A 17 -33.14 17.91 11.55
C ALA A 17 -31.67 18.38 11.59
N ILE A 18 -30.77 17.52 12.08
CA ILE A 18 -29.36 17.58 11.73
C ILE A 18 -29.14 16.49 10.69
N MET A 19 -29.22 16.92 9.43
CA MET A 19 -28.72 16.17 8.29
C MET A 19 -27.19 16.18 8.41
N ALA A 20 -26.64 15.32 9.27
CA ALA A 20 -25.23 15.02 9.22
C ALA A 20 -25.03 14.25 7.92
N LEU A 21 -24.52 14.95 6.90
CA LEU A 21 -23.78 14.31 5.84
C LEU A 21 -22.78 13.38 6.52
N LEU A 22 -23.08 12.10 6.55
CA LEU A 22 -22.05 11.07 6.57
C LEU A 22 -21.36 11.22 5.23
N GLY A 23 -20.50 12.24 5.12
CA GLY A 23 -19.43 12.22 4.15
C GLY A 23 -18.78 10.87 4.35
N SER A 24 -18.86 10.03 3.34
CA SER A 24 -17.98 8.89 3.18
C SER A 24 -16.58 9.46 3.26
N GLY A 25 -16.02 9.48 4.46
CA GLY A 25 -14.62 9.78 4.67
C GLY A 25 -13.90 8.80 3.77
N GLU A 26 -13.30 9.33 2.70
CA GLU A 26 -12.34 8.58 1.92
C GLU A 26 -11.36 8.00 2.94
N ALA A 27 -11.35 6.68 3.05
CA ALA A 27 -10.49 6.00 3.99
C ALA A 27 -9.09 6.55 3.78
N ALA A 28 -8.46 7.04 4.85
CA ALA A 28 -7.06 7.39 4.81
C ALA A 28 -6.29 6.11 4.42
N PHE A 29 -5.93 5.96 3.14
CA PHE A 29 -5.07 4.88 2.67
C PHE A 29 -3.65 5.19 3.13
N ALA A 30 -3.40 5.00 4.43
CA ALA A 30 -2.12 5.23 5.05
C ALA A 30 -1.64 3.93 5.72
N ALA A 31 -0.89 3.14 4.94
CA ALA A 31 0.33 2.48 5.40
C ALA A 31 1.01 1.84 4.19
N SER A 32 1.86 2.61 3.49
CA SER A 32 2.87 2.03 2.61
C SER A 32 3.83 1.20 3.47
N SER A 33 4.00 -0.06 3.15
CA SER A 33 4.99 -0.94 3.77
C SER A 33 6.27 -0.92 2.95
N ASN A 34 7.41 -1.20 3.58
CA ASN A 34 8.70 -1.19 2.91
C ASN A 34 9.49 -2.49 3.12
N ALA A 35 10.26 -2.86 2.10
CA ALA A 35 11.31 -3.87 2.15
C ALA A 35 12.66 -3.17 2.00
N VAL A 36 13.63 -3.49 2.85
CA VAL A 36 14.96 -2.89 2.82
C VAL A 36 16.00 -4.00 2.83
N THR A 37 16.98 -3.92 1.91
CA THR A 37 18.13 -4.81 1.88
C THR A 37 19.41 -4.04 2.23
N TYR A 38 20.34 -4.74 2.87
CA TYR A 38 21.61 -4.19 3.34
C TYR A 38 22.76 -5.06 2.82
N THR A 39 23.74 -4.43 2.20
CA THR A 39 25.03 -5.05 1.82
C THR A 39 26.11 -4.40 2.67
N ASP A 40 27.02 -5.18 3.26
CA ASP A 40 28.11 -4.67 4.10
C ASP A 40 27.63 -3.72 5.22
N LYS A 41 26.47 -4.02 5.83
CA LYS A 41 25.82 -3.20 6.87
C LYS A 41 25.39 -1.80 6.41
N THR A 42 25.47 -1.52 5.11
CA THR A 42 24.99 -0.29 4.50
C THR A 42 23.71 -0.59 3.74
N ARG A 43 22.73 0.31 3.85
CA ARG A 43 21.47 0.18 3.13
C ARG A 43 21.74 0.23 1.61
N ALA A 44 21.31 -0.79 0.89
CA ALA A 44 21.59 -0.96 -0.53
C ALA A 44 20.37 -0.72 -1.41
N GLY A 45 19.23 -1.31 -1.06
CA GLY A 45 17.97 -1.11 -1.76
C GLY A 45 16.81 -0.93 -0.80
N GLU A 46 15.83 -0.11 -1.18
CA GLU A 46 14.53 -0.05 -0.52
C GLU A 46 13.43 -0.06 -1.57
N ALA A 47 12.35 -0.79 -1.26
CA ALA A 47 11.13 -0.73 -2.02
C ALA A 47 9.93 -0.45 -1.13
N TRP A 48 9.05 0.44 -1.57
CA TRP A 48 7.78 0.74 -0.92
C TRP A 48 6.64 0.17 -1.74
N PHE A 49 5.76 -0.57 -1.07
CA PHE A 49 4.48 -0.96 -1.64
C PHE A 49 3.45 0.10 -1.29
N ASN A 50 2.83 0.66 -2.32
CA ASN A 50 1.78 1.66 -2.19
C ASN A 50 0.46 1.05 -2.67
N ARG A 51 -0.55 1.12 -1.81
CA ARG A 51 -1.90 0.66 -2.14
C ARG A 51 -2.54 1.57 -3.18
N SER A 52 -3.58 1.05 -3.82
CA SER A 52 -4.29 1.74 -4.89
C SER A 52 -4.74 3.13 -4.48
N ALA A 53 -4.36 4.12 -5.28
CA ALA A 53 -4.73 5.52 -5.09
C ALA A 53 -5.05 6.18 -6.43
N ALA A 54 -5.85 7.24 -6.40
CA ALA A 54 -6.26 7.97 -7.60
C ALA A 54 -5.07 8.54 -8.39
N SER A 55 -3.97 8.91 -7.72
CA SER A 55 -2.74 9.43 -8.34
C SER A 55 -2.05 8.45 -9.30
N HIS A 56 -2.30 7.15 -9.18
CA HIS A 56 -1.76 6.11 -10.05
C HIS A 56 -2.85 5.41 -10.88
N GLY A 57 -3.92 6.13 -11.22
CA GLY A 57 -5.02 5.57 -12.03
C GLY A 57 -5.82 4.48 -11.31
N GLY A 58 -5.77 4.45 -9.96
CA GLY A 58 -6.40 3.40 -9.17
C GLY A 58 -5.61 2.09 -9.10
N HIS A 59 -4.32 2.10 -9.47
CA HIS A 59 -3.42 0.97 -9.33
C HIS A 59 -2.62 1.06 -8.05
N ALA A 60 -2.31 -0.08 -7.43
CA ALA A 60 -1.19 -0.19 -6.52
C ALA A 60 0.13 -0.04 -7.29
N TRP A 61 1.20 0.35 -6.63
CA TRP A 61 2.50 0.46 -7.26
C TRP A 61 3.64 0.19 -6.29
N PHE A 62 4.78 -0.20 -6.84
CA PHE A 62 6.04 -0.17 -6.13
C PHE A 62 6.80 1.10 -6.44
N ASP A 63 7.43 1.68 -5.43
CA ASP A 63 8.54 2.62 -5.58
C ASP A 63 9.83 1.89 -5.21
N LEU A 64 10.80 1.86 -6.11
CA LEU A 64 12.08 1.17 -5.90
C LEU A 64 13.23 2.18 -5.91
N TYR A 65 14.11 2.11 -4.91
CA TYR A 65 15.20 3.06 -4.72
C TYR A 65 16.53 2.33 -4.49
N ASP A 66 17.52 2.70 -5.31
CA ASP A 66 18.92 2.32 -5.13
C ASP A 66 19.59 3.35 -4.20
N ALA A 67 19.93 2.89 -2.99
CA ALA A 67 20.46 3.72 -1.94
C ALA A 67 21.99 3.78 -1.91
N LYS A 68 22.68 2.75 -2.40
CA LYS A 68 24.14 2.61 -2.23
C LYS A 68 24.91 3.11 -3.45
N CYS A 69 24.29 3.11 -4.63
CA CYS A 69 24.88 3.70 -5.83
C CYS A 69 26.26 3.14 -6.21
N ASP A 70 26.48 1.86 -5.97
CA ASP A 70 27.76 1.17 -6.13
C ASP A 70 27.82 0.35 -7.42
N ASN A 71 26.99 0.70 -8.41
CA ASN A 71 26.90 0.06 -9.72
C ASN A 71 26.40 -1.41 -9.66
N HIS A 72 25.77 -1.78 -8.55
CA HIS A 72 24.99 -3.01 -8.42
C HIS A 72 23.52 -2.73 -8.71
N GLU A 73 22.86 -3.59 -9.48
CA GLU A 73 21.47 -3.40 -9.87
C GLU A 73 20.55 -3.72 -8.69
N VAL A 74 19.68 -2.79 -8.31
CA VAL A 74 18.64 -3.03 -7.31
C VAL A 74 17.36 -3.45 -8.02
N TYR A 75 16.73 -4.52 -7.55
CA TYR A 75 15.49 -5.04 -8.11
C TYR A 75 14.52 -5.51 -7.04
N ILE A 76 13.24 -5.57 -7.39
CA ILE A 76 12.19 -6.19 -6.58
C ILE A 76 11.81 -7.53 -7.20
N GLU A 77 11.56 -8.51 -6.35
CA GLU A 77 10.79 -9.69 -6.72
C GLU A 77 9.45 -9.62 -6.01
N TYR A 78 8.37 -9.94 -6.72
CA TYR A 78 7.05 -9.97 -6.12
C TYR A 78 6.18 -11.09 -6.69
N ILE A 79 5.24 -11.51 -5.84
CA ILE A 79 4.25 -12.54 -6.11
C ILE A 79 2.89 -11.95 -5.78
N THR A 80 1.99 -11.89 -6.76
CA THR A 80 0.59 -11.52 -6.49
C THR A 80 -0.23 -12.78 -6.23
N ILE A 81 -1.10 -12.71 -5.24
CA ILE A 81 -1.95 -13.81 -4.78
C ILE A 81 -3.40 -13.37 -4.93
N GLN A 82 -4.18 -14.13 -5.68
CA GLN A 82 -5.62 -13.92 -5.87
C GLN A 82 -6.33 -15.20 -5.45
N ASP A 83 -7.37 -15.06 -4.62
CA ASP A 83 -8.16 -16.19 -4.09
C ASP A 83 -7.29 -17.29 -3.45
N GLY A 84 -6.22 -16.90 -2.75
CA GLY A 84 -5.29 -17.81 -2.09
C GLY A 84 -4.33 -18.56 -3.02
N THR A 85 -4.33 -18.25 -4.32
CA THR A 85 -3.45 -18.88 -5.33
C THR A 85 -2.47 -17.86 -5.89
N VAL A 86 -1.25 -18.29 -6.21
CA VAL A 86 -0.29 -17.45 -6.94
C VAL A 86 -0.85 -17.13 -8.32
N ALA A 87 -1.14 -15.86 -8.54
CA ALA A 87 -1.60 -15.34 -9.82
C ALA A 87 -0.41 -15.00 -10.74
N ASP A 88 0.67 -14.46 -10.15
CA ASP A 88 1.82 -14.00 -10.92
C ASP A 88 3.09 -13.94 -10.05
N GLN A 89 4.25 -14.07 -10.69
CA GLN A 89 5.56 -13.90 -10.08
C GLN A 89 6.48 -13.16 -11.05
N LYS A 90 6.97 -11.99 -10.65
CA LYS A 90 7.70 -11.06 -11.53
C LYS A 90 8.90 -10.44 -10.82
N THR A 91 9.83 -9.96 -11.65
CA THR A 91 10.99 -9.17 -11.24
C THR A 91 10.92 -7.78 -11.89
N PHE A 92 11.30 -6.76 -11.15
CA PHE A 92 11.34 -5.37 -11.62
C PHE A 92 12.62 -4.68 -11.16
N TYR A 93 13.39 -4.15 -12.10
CA TYR A 93 14.68 -3.50 -11.86
C TYR A 93 14.53 -1.99 -11.71
N ASN A 94 15.43 -1.38 -10.94
CA ASN A 94 15.54 0.07 -10.88
C ASN A 94 16.31 0.57 -12.12
N ASP A 95 15.56 0.98 -13.15
CA ASP A 95 16.12 1.55 -14.38
C ASP A 95 16.39 3.06 -14.27
N GLY A 96 15.98 3.72 -13.18
CA GLY A 96 16.17 5.16 -12.98
C GLY A 96 17.62 5.54 -12.64
N GLY A 97 18.40 4.56 -12.18
CA GLY A 97 19.77 4.74 -11.71
C GLY A 97 19.86 5.19 -10.25
N CYS A 98 21.11 5.41 -9.81
CA CYS A 98 21.47 5.78 -8.45
C CYS A 98 20.67 6.99 -7.91
N THR A 99 20.24 6.92 -6.65
CA THR A 99 19.48 7.96 -5.92
C THR A 99 18.15 8.39 -6.55
N THR A 100 17.67 7.65 -7.56
CA THR A 100 16.35 7.88 -8.13
C THR A 100 15.38 6.81 -7.66
N THR A 101 14.14 7.23 -7.46
CA THR A 101 13.02 6.33 -7.21
C THR A 101 12.36 6.00 -8.54
N TRP A 102 12.24 4.72 -8.85
CA TRP A 102 11.56 4.24 -10.04
C TRP A 102 10.27 3.50 -9.68
N GLY A 103 9.17 3.93 -10.29
CA GLY A 103 7.83 3.47 -9.96
C GLY A 103 7.31 2.40 -10.94
N LYS A 104 6.66 1.36 -10.43
CA LYS A 104 5.96 0.34 -11.24
C LYS A 104 4.53 0.15 -10.77
N ASN A 105 3.57 0.52 -11.63
CA ASN A 105 2.17 0.15 -11.42
C ASN A 105 2.02 -1.37 -11.51
N LEU A 106 1.20 -1.89 -10.60
CA LEU A 106 0.74 -3.26 -10.55
C LEU A 106 -0.65 -3.37 -11.18
N ASP A 107 -1.17 -4.60 -11.24
CA ASP A 107 -2.55 -4.83 -11.66
C ASP A 107 -3.53 -4.14 -10.70
N SER A 108 -4.70 -3.76 -11.21
CA SER A 108 -5.77 -3.15 -10.42
C SER A 108 -6.63 -4.21 -9.72
N GLY A 109 -7.33 -3.83 -8.66
CA GLY A 109 -8.28 -4.70 -7.95
C GLY A 109 -7.71 -5.30 -6.67
N HIS A 110 -8.47 -6.20 -6.03
CA HIS A 110 -8.10 -6.78 -4.75
C HIS A 110 -7.14 -7.96 -4.93
N PHE A 111 -5.99 -7.91 -4.25
CA PHE A 111 -5.02 -8.99 -4.21
C PHE A 111 -4.17 -8.91 -2.95
N ALA A 112 -3.59 -10.05 -2.58
CA ALA A 112 -2.47 -10.09 -1.65
C ALA A 112 -1.15 -10.08 -2.42
N ILE A 113 -0.08 -9.59 -1.79
CA ILE A 113 1.23 -9.50 -2.43
C ILE A 113 2.32 -9.93 -1.46
N GLN A 114 3.27 -10.71 -1.97
CA GLN A 114 4.54 -10.96 -1.30
C GLN A 114 5.64 -10.29 -2.10
N TYR A 115 6.57 -9.59 -1.44
CA TYR A 115 7.67 -8.94 -2.14
C TYR A 115 8.95 -8.86 -1.31
N ARG A 116 10.09 -8.79 -1.99
CA ARG A 116 11.40 -8.53 -1.39
C ARG A 116 12.25 -7.70 -2.34
N VAL A 117 13.17 -6.91 -1.78
CA VAL A 117 14.16 -6.15 -2.56
C VAL A 117 15.50 -6.88 -2.53
N CYS A 118 16.17 -6.93 -3.67
CA CYS A 118 17.45 -7.60 -3.85
C CYS A 118 18.44 -6.66 -4.53
N VAL A 119 19.72 -6.93 -4.32
CA VAL A 119 20.84 -6.26 -4.99
C VAL A 119 21.60 -7.33 -5.76
N ASP A 120 21.77 -7.12 -7.06
CA ASP A 120 22.56 -8.01 -7.90
C ASP A 120 24.05 -7.77 -7.65
N ASP A 121 24.59 -8.57 -6.75
CA ASP A 121 25.98 -8.47 -6.33
C ASP A 121 26.97 -9.01 -7.40
N LYS A 122 26.48 -9.53 -8.55
CA LYS A 122 27.15 -10.07 -9.79
C LYS A 122 28.47 -10.84 -9.64
N TRP A 123 28.97 -11.06 -8.44
CA TRP A 123 30.24 -11.72 -8.21
C TRP A 123 29.98 -13.19 -7.92
N TRP A 124 29.97 -14.01 -8.97
CA TRP A 124 29.98 -15.47 -8.82
C TRP A 124 31.03 -15.90 -7.77
N PRO A 125 30.69 -16.71 -6.75
CA PRO A 125 29.47 -17.53 -6.58
C PRO A 125 28.39 -16.93 -5.65
N VAL A 126 28.38 -15.61 -5.44
CA VAL A 126 27.48 -14.96 -4.48
C VAL A 126 26.04 -14.98 -5.00
N VAL A 127 25.11 -15.41 -4.15
CA VAL A 127 23.68 -15.26 -4.34
C VAL A 127 23.32 -13.82 -3.97
N ASP A 128 22.51 -13.16 -4.80
CA ASP A 128 22.06 -11.78 -4.58
C ASP A 128 21.59 -11.51 -3.16
N THR A 129 22.01 -10.37 -2.61
CA THR A 129 21.64 -9.98 -1.26
C THR A 129 20.22 -9.44 -1.22
N CYS A 130 19.29 -10.27 -0.75
CA CYS A 130 17.88 -9.93 -0.64
C CYS A 130 17.44 -9.60 0.79
N SER A 131 16.43 -8.74 0.90
CA SER A 131 15.64 -8.60 2.12
C SER A 131 14.85 -9.87 2.41
N GLY A 132 14.33 -9.98 3.63
CA GLY A 132 13.24 -10.91 3.91
C GLY A 132 11.98 -10.57 3.09
N TRP A 133 11.14 -11.57 2.85
CA TRP A 133 9.83 -11.37 2.22
C TRP A 133 8.92 -10.52 3.12
N LYS A 134 8.21 -9.59 2.51
CA LYS A 134 7.12 -8.79 3.06
C LYS A 134 5.80 -9.28 2.48
N TYR A 135 4.73 -9.12 3.24
CA TYR A 135 3.38 -9.49 2.84
C TYR A 135 2.43 -8.31 3.06
N ASP A 136 1.64 -8.01 2.04
CA ASP A 136 0.66 -6.93 2.04
C ASP A 136 -0.62 -7.29 1.27
N THR A 137 -1.58 -6.37 1.32
CA THR A 137 -2.86 -6.46 0.59
C THR A 137 -3.20 -5.12 -0.03
N ASN A 138 -3.85 -5.18 -1.20
CA ASN A 138 -4.41 -4.06 -1.93
C ASN A 138 -5.94 -3.99 -1.82
#